data_AF-A0AB73K7B5-F1
#
_entry.id   AF-A0AB73K7B5-F1
#
_cell.length_a   1.000
_cell.length_b   1.000
_cell.length_c   1.000
_cell.angle_alpha   90.00
_cell.angle_beta   90.00
_cell.angle_gamma   90.00
#
_symmetry.space_group_name_H-M   'P 1'
#
loop_
_entity.id
_entity.type
_entity.pdbx_description
1 polymer ?
#
loop_
_entity_poly.entity_id
_entity_poly.type
_entity_poly.pdbx_seq_one_letter_code
_entity_poly.pdbx_strand_id
1 'polypeptide(L)'
;MKYKYTIFEKKSCMRNTTLLFFSFFSFFIFFSCGDENFEPYPNHEFDNHKGLLPSEYIKTEIDKNTGNKVTVTTSMQYDNLNRLINIKSSISDSITNIHMISYNESNGKVYTVTTENAGGTNLYSYEYTEPGIILEHRSFKTNPLPGYPEIEPYTRTLTVSGDKLLKIEDPKDVQTHLFKYDIYGNLIQFDTTIYTYDILKGLMNNVKTPHWLFAAFEGNFPFTYNLVNNITGDNKGTVYNYEYNKDLHPDYPTKIILNNTEEIIINYIVAK
;
A
#
# COMPACT_ATOMS: atom_id res chain seq x y z
N MET A 1 71.78 -12.77 50.38
CA MET A 1 72.23 -11.51 51.01
C MET A 1 72.71 -10.55 49.91
N LYS A 2 71.90 -9.54 49.56
CA LYS A 2 72.27 -8.15 49.15
C LYS A 2 71.02 -7.46 48.56
N TYR A 3 70.36 -6.69 49.45
CA TYR A 3 69.95 -5.28 49.34
C TYR A 3 70.05 -4.59 47.95
N LYS A 4 69.29 -3.57 47.53
CA LYS A 4 68.25 -2.69 48.09
C LYS A 4 67.91 -1.63 47.00
N TYR A 5 66.63 -1.27 46.90
CA TYR A 5 66.01 0.03 46.56
C TYR A 5 66.27 0.77 45.22
N THR A 6 65.21 0.78 44.41
CA THR A 6 64.36 1.88 43.89
C THR A 6 64.68 3.33 44.31
N ILE A 7 64.34 4.32 43.44
CA ILE A 7 63.49 5.53 43.69
C ILE A 7 63.44 6.40 42.40
N PHE A 8 62.27 6.51 41.73
CA PHE A 8 61.33 7.67 41.55
C PHE A 8 61.82 8.81 40.64
N GLU A 9 61.02 9.42 39.77
CA GLU A 9 59.78 10.22 39.99
C GLU A 9 58.96 10.35 38.68
N LYS A 10 57.72 10.85 38.56
CA LYS A 10 56.51 11.07 39.38
C LYS A 10 55.60 11.95 38.48
N LYS A 11 54.33 11.57 38.26
CA LYS A 11 53.15 12.39 38.60
C LYS A 11 51.84 11.71 38.21
N SER A 12 51.05 11.50 39.25
CA SER A 12 49.63 11.17 39.25
C SER A 12 48.79 12.41 38.94
N CYS A 13 47.64 12.22 38.30
CA CYS A 13 46.38 12.69 38.86
C CYS A 13 45.20 11.89 38.29
N MET A 14 44.51 11.14 39.15
CA MET A 14 43.13 10.67 38.89
C MET A 14 42.16 11.85 38.99
N ARG A 15 41.08 11.83 38.20
CA ARG A 15 39.72 12.07 38.72
C ARG A 15 38.64 11.55 37.77
N ASN A 16 37.70 10.82 38.35
CA ASN A 16 36.40 10.40 37.82
C ASN A 16 35.70 11.47 36.96
N THR A 17 35.10 11.08 35.83
CA THR A 17 33.67 11.32 35.53
C THR A 17 33.22 10.65 34.22
N THR A 18 32.20 9.79 34.35
CA THR A 18 31.00 9.67 33.50
C THR A 18 31.07 8.99 32.11
N LEU A 19 30.16 8.01 31.96
CA LEU A 19 29.61 7.46 30.71
C LEU A 19 29.49 8.49 29.58
N LEU A 20 29.75 8.07 28.35
CA LEU A 20 28.92 8.41 27.19
C LEU A 20 29.18 7.45 26.01
N PHE A 21 28.21 6.56 25.80
CA PHE A 21 27.69 6.06 24.53
C PHE A 21 28.53 6.34 23.27
N PHE A 22 29.09 5.29 22.68
CA PHE A 22 29.21 5.16 21.23
C PHE A 22 28.74 3.78 20.79
N SER A 23 27.47 3.48 21.07
CA SER A 23 26.63 2.57 20.29
C SER A 23 25.97 3.39 19.17
N PHE A 24 26.71 3.71 18.12
CA PHE A 24 26.17 4.41 16.97
C PHE A 24 26.87 3.92 15.71
N PHE A 25 26.70 2.65 15.34
CA PHE A 25 26.93 2.18 13.97
C PHE A 25 26.25 0.81 13.74
N SER A 26 24.95 0.76 13.96
CA SER A 26 24.07 -0.33 13.50
C SER A 26 22.59 0.07 13.60
N PHE A 27 22.27 1.27 13.11
CA PHE A 27 20.91 1.65 12.73
C PHE A 27 20.98 2.22 11.32
N PHE A 28 19.91 2.04 10.54
CA PHE A 28 19.70 2.46 9.15
C PHE A 28 19.95 1.44 8.03
N ILE A 29 19.38 0.22 8.13
CA ILE A 29 18.81 -0.48 6.95
C ILE A 29 17.55 -1.24 7.35
N PHE A 30 16.52 -0.55 7.86
CA PHE A 30 15.15 -1.05 7.94
C PHE A 30 14.18 0.13 7.84
N PHE A 31 14.11 0.74 6.67
CA PHE A 31 12.97 1.58 6.31
C PHE A 31 12.33 0.99 5.06
N SER A 32 11.74 -0.21 5.22
CA SER A 32 10.67 -0.63 4.32
C SER A 32 9.39 0.00 4.85
N CYS A 33 8.78 0.87 4.05
CA CYS A 33 7.41 1.30 4.27
C CYS A 33 6.51 0.06 4.17
N GLY A 34 6.08 -0.47 5.32
CA GLY A 34 5.34 -1.73 5.39
C GLY A 34 6.27 -2.93 5.30
N ASP A 35 5.96 -4.00 6.01
CA ASP A 35 6.82 -5.19 6.19
C ASP A 35 7.02 -6.02 4.89
N GLU A 36 6.69 -5.46 3.72
CA GLU A 36 6.77 -6.11 2.42
C GLU A 36 8.04 -5.66 1.68
N ASN A 37 9.08 -6.49 1.72
CA ASN A 37 10.33 -6.23 1.02
C ASN A 37 10.19 -6.55 -0.50
N PHE A 38 9.56 -5.66 -1.25
CA PHE A 38 9.50 -5.73 -2.71
C PHE A 38 10.76 -5.14 -3.36
N GLU A 39 11.14 -5.70 -4.51
CA GLU A 39 12.19 -5.12 -5.33
C GLU A 39 11.63 -3.91 -6.09
N PRO A 40 12.39 -2.82 -6.21
CA PRO A 40 11.98 -1.72 -7.07
C PRO A 40 11.92 -2.21 -8.53
N TYR A 41 10.99 -1.68 -9.32
CA TYR A 41 11.01 -1.92 -10.76
C TYR A 41 12.31 -1.39 -11.37
N PRO A 42 12.77 -1.98 -12.49
CA PRO A 42 13.89 -1.44 -13.27
C PRO A 42 13.68 0.04 -13.58
N ASN A 43 14.67 0.88 -13.29
CA ASN A 43 14.63 2.29 -13.69
C ASN A 43 14.76 2.36 -15.21
N HIS A 44 13.66 2.67 -15.89
CA HIS A 44 13.70 3.15 -17.26
C HIS A 44 14.10 4.63 -17.24
N GLU A 45 15.03 5.03 -18.11
CA GLU A 45 15.71 6.33 -18.13
C GLU A 45 14.77 7.51 -18.51
N PHE A 46 13.73 7.77 -17.72
CA PHE A 46 12.88 8.96 -17.84
C PHE A 46 12.94 9.75 -16.54
N ASP A 47 13.41 11.00 -16.65
CA ASP A 47 13.79 11.94 -15.59
C ASP A 47 14.22 11.24 -14.28
N ASN A 48 15.54 11.03 -14.13
CA ASN A 48 16.22 10.39 -12.98
C ASN A 48 15.87 10.96 -11.59
N HIS A 49 14.92 11.88 -11.50
CA HIS A 49 14.48 12.53 -10.27
C HIS A 49 13.01 12.30 -9.94
N LYS A 50 12.10 11.95 -10.87
CA LYS A 50 10.65 11.88 -10.58
C LYS A 50 9.85 10.97 -11.52
N GLY A 51 9.51 9.75 -11.11
CA GLY A 51 8.53 8.93 -11.83
C GLY A 51 7.08 9.36 -11.55
N LEU A 52 6.08 8.60 -12.03
CA LEU A 52 4.67 8.98 -11.96
C LEU A 52 3.87 8.24 -10.88
N LEU A 53 2.82 8.90 -10.38
CA LEU A 53 1.79 8.37 -9.49
C LEU A 53 0.41 8.59 -10.12
N PRO A 54 -0.50 7.60 -10.12
CA PRO A 54 -1.85 7.81 -10.63
C PRO A 54 -2.59 8.77 -9.71
N SER A 55 -3.17 9.83 -10.26
CA SER A 55 -3.95 10.80 -9.50
C SER A 55 -5.44 10.59 -9.66
N GLU A 56 -5.87 9.96 -10.75
CA GLU A 56 -7.29 9.78 -11.04
C GLU A 56 -7.56 8.56 -11.92
N TYR A 57 -8.64 7.87 -11.62
CA TYR A 57 -9.26 6.86 -12.47
C TYR A 57 -10.67 7.30 -12.83
N ILE A 58 -11.01 7.21 -14.12
CA ILE A 58 -12.35 7.55 -14.61
C ILE A 58 -12.89 6.33 -15.34
N LYS A 59 -14.02 5.81 -14.87
CA LYS A 59 -14.70 4.65 -15.47
C LYS A 59 -16.16 5.00 -15.75
N THR A 60 -16.68 4.48 -16.86
CA THR A 60 -18.14 4.48 -17.11
C THR A 60 -18.73 3.15 -16.64
N GLU A 61 -19.75 3.22 -15.79
CA GLU A 61 -20.48 2.04 -15.29
C GLU A 61 -21.98 2.16 -15.57
N ILE A 62 -22.70 1.05 -15.48
CA ILE A 62 -24.16 1.06 -15.45
C ILE A 62 -24.60 1.05 -14.00
N ASP A 63 -25.29 2.10 -13.57
CA ASP A 63 -25.90 2.17 -12.26
C ASP A 63 -26.94 1.05 -12.13
N LYS A 64 -26.75 0.17 -11.14
CA LYS A 64 -27.58 -1.04 -10.97
C LYS A 64 -29.03 -0.74 -10.58
N ASN A 65 -29.29 0.44 -10.01
CA ASN A 65 -30.62 0.81 -9.52
C ASN A 65 -31.44 1.50 -10.62
N THR A 66 -30.78 2.25 -11.49
CA THR A 66 -31.43 3.07 -12.52
C THR A 66 -31.24 2.56 -13.95
N GLY A 67 -30.24 1.71 -14.19
CA GLY A 67 -29.85 1.23 -15.52
C GLY A 67 -29.14 2.29 -16.37
N ASN A 68 -28.90 3.48 -15.83
CA ASN A 68 -28.25 4.57 -16.55
C ASN A 68 -26.73 4.42 -16.57
N LYS A 69 -26.09 4.91 -17.63
CA LYS A 69 -24.64 5.10 -17.64
C LYS A 69 -24.27 6.21 -16.67
N VAL A 70 -23.34 5.93 -15.78
CA VAL A 70 -22.78 6.87 -14.81
C VAL A 70 -21.27 6.92 -14.95
N THR A 71 -20.69 8.09 -14.68
CA THR A 71 -19.24 8.24 -14.61
C THR A 71 -18.82 8.13 -13.15
N VAL A 72 -17.94 7.17 -12.88
CA VAL A 72 -17.29 6.99 -11.59
C VAL A 72 -15.88 7.54 -11.70
N THR A 73 -15.62 8.60 -10.94
CA THR A 73 -14.31 9.22 -10.85
C THR A 73 -13.73 8.90 -9.48
N THR A 74 -12.52 8.36 -9.45
CA THR A 74 -11.77 8.19 -8.21
C THR A 74 -10.44 8.89 -8.24
N SER A 75 -10.26 9.82 -7.31
CA SER A 75 -9.05 10.62 -7.18
C SER A 75 -8.20 10.14 -6.01
N MET A 76 -6.88 10.21 -6.17
CA MET A 76 -5.88 9.82 -5.19
C MET A 76 -5.00 11.01 -4.82
N GLN A 77 -4.65 11.12 -3.54
CA GLN A 77 -3.73 12.14 -3.04
C GLN A 77 -2.59 11.52 -2.27
N TYR A 78 -1.40 12.12 -2.41
CA TYR A 78 -0.16 11.64 -1.84
C TYR A 78 0.53 12.70 -0.99
N ASP A 79 1.20 12.27 0.07
CA ASP A 79 2.04 13.13 0.88
C ASP A 79 3.38 13.46 0.20
N ASN A 80 4.34 14.02 0.93
CA ASN A 80 5.66 14.38 0.41
C ASN A 80 6.64 13.21 0.32
N LEU A 81 6.24 12.03 0.76
CA LEU A 81 6.99 10.79 0.65
C LEU A 81 6.38 9.86 -0.42
N ASN A 82 5.41 10.36 -1.21
CA ASN A 82 4.68 9.59 -2.22
C ASN A 82 3.87 8.44 -1.62
N ARG A 83 3.42 8.57 -0.36
CA ARG A 83 2.48 7.67 0.29
C ARG A 83 1.06 8.18 0.07
N LEU A 84 0.16 7.29 -0.30
CA LEU A 84 -1.26 7.58 -0.47
C LEU A 84 -1.88 7.97 0.88
N ILE A 85 -2.50 9.14 0.95
CA ILE A 85 -3.14 9.68 2.17
C ILE A 85 -4.66 9.84 2.04
N ASN A 86 -5.17 9.91 0.81
CA ASN A 86 -6.59 10.08 0.58
C ASN A 86 -7.01 9.44 -0.74
N ILE A 87 -8.16 8.75 -0.71
CA ILE A 87 -8.86 8.29 -1.91
C ILE A 87 -10.30 8.77 -1.82
N LYS A 88 -10.79 9.33 -2.92
CA LYS A 88 -12.16 9.82 -3.01
C LYS A 88 -12.81 9.30 -4.28
N SER A 89 -13.90 8.56 -4.13
CA SER A 89 -14.75 8.14 -5.24
C SER A 89 -16.01 8.99 -5.32
N SER A 90 -16.42 9.29 -6.55
CA SER A 90 -17.61 10.06 -6.85
C SER A 90 -18.35 9.48 -8.03
N ILE A 91 -19.68 9.58 -8.00
CA ILE A 91 -20.58 9.23 -9.09
C ILE A 91 -21.22 10.53 -9.56
N SER A 92 -20.98 10.93 -10.81
CA SER A 92 -21.52 12.17 -11.39
C SER A 92 -21.33 13.37 -10.44
N ASP A 93 -20.09 13.58 -9.97
CA ASP A 93 -19.65 14.62 -9.05
C ASP A 93 -20.14 14.54 -7.59
N SER A 94 -21.08 13.65 -7.28
CA SER A 94 -21.48 13.36 -5.91
C SER A 94 -20.47 12.44 -5.23
N ILE A 95 -19.89 12.87 -4.10
CA ILE A 95 -18.93 12.06 -3.35
C ILE A 95 -19.66 10.88 -2.73
N THR A 96 -19.22 9.66 -3.05
CA THR A 96 -19.83 8.44 -2.54
C THR A 96 -18.99 7.75 -1.50
N ASN A 97 -17.67 7.77 -1.65
CA ASN A 97 -16.73 7.12 -0.73
C ASN A 97 -15.48 7.98 -0.52
N ILE A 98 -15.00 8.04 0.71
CA ILE A 98 -13.73 8.68 1.09
C ILE A 98 -12.93 7.70 1.96
N HIS A 99 -11.64 7.61 1.71
CA HIS A 99 -10.70 6.85 2.52
C HIS A 99 -9.54 7.73 2.91
N MET A 100 -9.36 7.98 4.20
CA MET A 100 -8.27 8.78 4.75
C MET A 100 -7.26 7.86 5.42
N ILE A 101 -6.02 7.88 4.97
CA ILE A 101 -4.95 7.01 5.45
C ILE A 101 -3.97 7.86 6.27
N SER A 102 -3.74 7.46 7.51
CA SER A 102 -2.76 8.10 8.39
C SER A 102 -1.59 7.16 8.65
N TYR A 103 -0.38 7.71 8.65
CA TYR A 103 0.85 6.98 8.93
C TYR A 103 1.41 7.40 10.29
N ASN A 104 2.11 6.48 10.94
CA ASN A 104 2.98 6.81 12.06
C ASN A 104 4.27 7.40 11.49
N GLU A 105 4.49 8.70 11.69
CA GLU A 105 5.62 9.42 11.10
C GLU A 105 6.99 8.95 11.60
N SER A 106 7.07 8.29 12.76
CA SER A 106 8.34 7.79 13.30
C SER A 106 8.86 6.54 12.58
N ASN A 107 7.97 5.72 12.02
CA ASN A 107 8.32 4.43 11.44
C ASN A 107 7.72 4.19 10.04
N GLY A 108 6.91 5.14 9.54
CA GLY A 108 6.30 5.08 8.21
C GLY A 108 5.19 4.04 8.05
N LYS A 109 4.78 3.34 9.11
CA LYS A 109 3.73 2.32 9.06
C LYS A 109 2.34 2.96 9.01
N VAL A 110 1.39 2.33 8.31
CA VAL A 110 -0.02 2.77 8.35
C VAL A 110 -0.53 2.61 9.77
N TYR A 111 -1.06 3.68 10.35
CA TYR A 111 -1.56 3.70 11.71
C TYR A 111 -3.09 3.54 11.74
N THR A 112 -3.78 4.30 10.89
CA THR A 112 -5.24 4.21 10.76
C THR A 112 -5.69 4.42 9.33
N VAL A 113 -6.84 3.85 9.00
CA VAL A 113 -7.65 4.22 7.84
C VAL A 113 -9.04 4.57 8.33
N THR A 114 -9.57 5.72 7.90
CA THR A 114 -10.98 6.08 8.11
C THR A 114 -11.68 6.00 6.78
N THR A 115 -12.79 5.27 6.71
CA THR A 115 -13.60 5.17 5.50
C THR A 115 -14.97 5.77 5.75
N GLU A 116 -15.42 6.63 4.85
CA GLU A 116 -16.71 7.31 4.92
C GLU A 116 -17.49 6.99 3.64
N ASN A 117 -18.71 6.51 3.80
CA ASN A 117 -19.60 6.23 2.67
C ASN A 117 -21.07 6.45 3.07
N ALA A 118 -22.00 6.18 2.14
CA ALA A 118 -23.43 6.30 2.41
C ALA A 118 -23.92 5.41 3.58
N GLY A 119 -23.19 4.33 3.87
CA GLY A 119 -23.44 3.41 4.99
C GLY A 119 -22.76 3.81 6.29
N GLY A 120 -22.13 4.97 6.38
CA GLY A 120 -21.53 5.49 7.62
C GLY A 120 -20.01 5.60 7.57
N THR A 121 -19.42 5.73 8.77
CA THR A 121 -17.97 5.89 8.94
C THR A 121 -17.38 4.69 9.68
N ASN A 122 -16.34 4.10 9.09
CA ASN A 122 -15.56 3.02 9.69
C ASN A 122 -14.15 3.54 10.03
N LEU A 123 -13.60 3.06 11.14
CA LEU A 123 -12.22 3.30 11.54
C LEU A 123 -11.50 1.96 11.68
N TYR A 124 -10.40 1.84 10.95
CA TYR A 124 -9.46 0.75 10.98
C TYR A 124 -8.19 1.24 11.66
N SER A 125 -7.72 0.54 12.68
CA SER A 125 -6.43 0.79 13.32
C SER A 125 -5.55 -0.44 13.25
N TYR A 126 -4.25 -0.24 13.07
CA TYR A 126 -3.31 -1.32 12.79
C TYR A 126 -2.28 -1.48 13.90
N GLU A 127 -2.21 -2.67 14.47
CA GLU A 127 -1.18 -3.09 15.39
C GLU A 127 -0.23 -4.08 14.70
N TYR A 128 1.08 -3.87 14.87
CA TYR A 128 2.12 -4.70 14.28
C TYR A 128 2.79 -5.48 15.41
N THR A 129 2.61 -6.79 15.44
CA THR A 129 2.96 -7.64 16.60
C THR A 129 4.30 -8.34 16.40
N GLU A 130 4.34 -9.33 15.52
CA GLU A 130 5.53 -10.05 15.07
C GLU A 130 5.89 -9.63 13.64
N PRO A 131 7.13 -9.88 13.17
CA PRO A 131 7.48 -9.65 11.77
C PRO A 131 6.47 -10.33 10.83
N GLY A 132 5.79 -9.54 10.02
CA GLY A 132 4.81 -10.03 9.06
C GLY A 132 3.40 -10.27 9.63
N ILE A 133 3.11 -10.00 10.91
CA ILE A 133 1.75 -10.08 11.45
C ILE A 133 1.21 -8.68 11.73
N ILE A 134 0.05 -8.38 11.14
CA ILE A 134 -0.68 -7.12 11.34
C ILE A 134 -2.08 -7.46 11.84
N LEU A 135 -2.45 -6.91 13.00
CA LEU A 135 -3.79 -6.96 13.52
C LEU A 135 -4.53 -5.71 13.07
N GLU A 136 -5.61 -5.89 12.31
CA GLU A 136 -6.49 -4.80 11.91
C GLU A 136 -7.72 -4.79 12.81
N HIS A 137 -7.78 -3.80 13.69
CA HIS A 137 -8.94 -3.56 14.53
C HIS A 137 -9.94 -2.67 13.79
N ARG A 138 -11.17 -3.17 13.66
CA ARG A 138 -12.26 -2.51 12.94
C ARG A 138 -13.26 -1.96 13.94
N SER A 139 -13.65 -0.70 13.77
CA SER A 139 -14.67 -0.05 14.60
C SER A 139 -15.61 0.79 13.73
N PHE A 140 -16.86 0.90 14.16
CA PHE A 140 -17.93 1.59 13.43
C PHE A 140 -18.36 2.84 14.21
N LYS A 141 -18.45 3.98 13.53
CA LYS A 141 -18.69 5.28 14.18
C LYS A 141 -20.17 5.69 14.17
N THR A 142 -20.94 5.33 13.13
CA THR A 142 -22.37 5.68 12.99
C THR A 142 -23.09 4.77 11.97
N ASN A 143 -24.36 4.42 12.24
CA ASN A 143 -25.30 3.69 11.35
C ASN A 143 -24.77 2.37 10.75
N PRO A 144 -24.80 1.23 11.46
CA PRO A 144 -24.39 -0.05 10.88
C PRO A 144 -25.22 -0.42 9.63
N LEU A 145 -24.57 -1.03 8.64
CA LEU A 145 -25.26 -1.58 7.46
C LEU A 145 -26.30 -2.64 7.87
N PRO A 146 -27.42 -2.79 7.13
CA PRO A 146 -28.41 -3.82 7.40
C PRO A 146 -27.78 -5.22 7.44
N GLY A 147 -28.00 -5.99 8.52
CA GLY A 147 -27.45 -7.33 8.71
C GLY A 147 -26.18 -7.41 9.55
N TYR A 148 -25.58 -6.28 9.93
CA TYR A 148 -24.52 -6.21 10.91
C TYR A 148 -25.10 -5.69 12.23
N PRO A 149 -25.14 -6.50 13.32
CA PRO A 149 -25.54 -5.99 14.61
C PRO A 149 -24.62 -4.84 15.01
N GLU A 150 -25.18 -3.86 15.72
CA GLU A 150 -24.47 -2.69 16.23
C GLU A 150 -23.03 -2.99 16.69
N ILE A 151 -22.09 -2.21 16.16
CA ILE A 151 -20.99 -1.60 16.92
C ILE A 151 -20.01 -2.55 17.63
N GLU A 152 -19.99 -3.87 17.40
CA GLU A 152 -18.93 -4.68 18.02
C GLU A 152 -17.63 -4.59 17.21
N PRO A 153 -16.60 -3.89 17.74
CA PRO A 153 -15.31 -3.88 17.10
C PRO A 153 -14.76 -5.29 17.08
N TYR A 154 -14.08 -5.62 16.00
CA TYR A 154 -13.46 -6.94 15.87
C TYR A 154 -12.11 -6.79 15.20
N THR A 155 -11.28 -7.81 15.36
CA THR A 155 -9.93 -7.82 14.85
C THR A 155 -9.80 -8.92 13.81
N ARG A 156 -9.30 -8.58 12.64
CA ARG A 156 -8.84 -9.57 11.66
C ARG A 156 -7.31 -9.60 11.61
N THR A 157 -6.76 -10.72 11.17
CA THR A 157 -5.31 -10.92 11.10
C THR A 157 -4.86 -10.89 9.65
N LEU A 158 -3.82 -10.12 9.37
CA LEU A 158 -3.13 -10.08 8.09
C LEU A 158 -1.72 -10.64 8.30
N THR A 159 -1.38 -11.70 7.59
CA THR A 159 -0.07 -12.34 7.66
C THR A 159 0.66 -12.19 6.34
N VAL A 160 1.76 -11.44 6.35
CA VAL A 160 2.68 -11.23 5.24
C VAL A 160 3.88 -12.16 5.42
N SER A 161 4.03 -13.14 4.54
CA SER A 161 5.17 -14.07 4.56
C SER A 161 6.26 -13.69 3.55
N GLY A 162 7.48 -14.19 3.78
CA GLY A 162 8.67 -13.85 2.98
C GLY A 162 8.61 -14.30 1.51
N ASP A 163 7.68 -15.17 1.15
CA ASP A 163 7.35 -15.56 -0.23
C ASP A 163 6.37 -14.59 -0.91
N LYS A 164 6.18 -13.39 -0.33
CA LYS A 164 5.32 -12.32 -0.88
C LYS A 164 3.86 -12.76 -0.97
N LEU A 165 3.47 -13.64 -0.06
CA LEU A 165 2.09 -14.06 0.15
C LEU A 165 1.52 -13.27 1.33
N LEU A 166 0.35 -12.69 1.11
CA LEU A 166 -0.47 -12.10 2.13
C LEU A 166 -1.69 -13.00 2.35
N LYS A 167 -1.92 -13.36 3.60
CA LYS A 167 -3.09 -14.09 4.07
C LYS A 167 -3.95 -13.18 4.93
N ILE A 168 -5.24 -13.10 4.64
CA ILE A 168 -6.22 -12.35 5.45
C ILE A 168 -7.20 -13.33 6.09
N GLU A 169 -7.24 -13.31 7.41
CA GLU A 169 -8.14 -14.11 8.25
C GLU A 169 -9.11 -13.18 8.96
N ASP A 170 -10.34 -13.08 8.45
CA ASP A 170 -11.42 -12.34 9.08
C ASP A 170 -12.30 -13.29 9.92
N PRO A 171 -12.44 -13.11 11.24
CA PRO A 171 -13.25 -13.99 12.08
C PRO A 171 -14.75 -13.93 11.76
N LYS A 172 -15.20 -12.91 11.01
CA LYS A 172 -16.57 -12.79 10.52
C LYS A 172 -16.74 -13.33 9.09
N ASP A 173 -15.66 -13.75 8.43
CA ASP A 173 -15.70 -14.47 7.16
C ASP A 173 -15.44 -15.97 7.38
N VAL A 174 -16.10 -16.81 6.59
CA VAL A 174 -15.88 -18.26 6.57
C VAL A 174 -14.62 -18.60 5.76
N GLN A 175 -14.22 -17.70 4.85
CA GLN A 175 -13.09 -17.89 3.96
C GLN A 175 -11.86 -17.11 4.42
N THR A 176 -10.70 -17.70 4.13
CA THR A 176 -9.41 -17.02 4.22
C THR A 176 -9.06 -16.52 2.82
N HIS A 177 -8.72 -15.24 2.70
CA HIS A 177 -8.26 -14.68 1.43
C HIS A 177 -6.74 -14.74 1.31
N LEU A 178 -6.26 -15.10 0.12
CA LEU A 178 -4.85 -15.25 -0.22
C LEU A 178 -4.47 -14.35 -1.39
N PHE A 179 -3.44 -13.52 -1.19
CA PHE A 179 -2.92 -12.61 -2.19
C PHE A 179 -1.45 -12.92 -2.40
N LYS A 180 -1.08 -13.37 -3.59
CA LYS A 180 0.32 -13.64 -3.92
C LYS A 180 0.85 -12.54 -4.81
N TYR A 181 2.00 -12.01 -4.43
CA TYR A 181 2.70 -11.00 -5.19
C TYR A 181 3.99 -11.55 -5.79
N ASP A 182 4.38 -11.03 -6.95
CA ASP A 182 5.72 -11.27 -7.49
C ASP A 182 6.76 -10.39 -6.79
N ILE A 183 8.00 -10.45 -7.30
CA ILE A 183 9.09 -9.75 -6.66
C ILE A 183 8.97 -8.23 -6.69
N TYR A 184 8.24 -7.68 -7.65
CA TYR A 184 8.05 -6.25 -7.89
C TYR A 184 6.72 -5.72 -7.34
N GLY A 185 5.95 -6.55 -6.63
CA GLY A 185 4.68 -6.16 -6.04
C GLY A 185 3.47 -6.31 -6.98
N ASN A 186 3.57 -7.08 -8.06
CA ASN A 186 2.44 -7.44 -8.92
C ASN A 186 1.58 -8.52 -8.26
N LEU A 187 0.25 -8.35 -8.17
CA LEU A 187 -0.66 -9.36 -7.64
C LEU A 187 -0.81 -10.57 -8.59
N ILE A 188 0.09 -11.54 -8.54
CA ILE A 188 0.03 -12.70 -9.45
C ILE A 188 -1.13 -13.66 -9.19
N GLN A 189 -1.72 -13.63 -7.99
CA GLN A 189 -2.84 -14.50 -7.64
C GLN A 189 -3.71 -13.88 -6.55
N PHE A 190 -5.02 -13.97 -6.73
CA PHE A 190 -6.02 -13.72 -5.68
C PHE A 190 -6.88 -14.97 -5.50
N ASP A 191 -6.80 -15.59 -4.33
CA ASP A 191 -7.39 -16.88 -4.02
C ASP A 191 -7.04 -17.93 -5.07
N THR A 192 -8.02 -18.32 -5.88
CA THR A 192 -7.85 -19.28 -6.99
C THR A 192 -7.71 -18.61 -8.36
N THR A 193 -7.86 -17.29 -8.41
CA THR A 193 -7.74 -16.50 -9.64
C THR A 193 -6.27 -16.21 -9.90
N ILE A 194 -5.76 -16.71 -11.03
CA ILE A 194 -4.38 -16.49 -11.46
C ILE A 194 -4.40 -15.43 -12.55
N TYR A 195 -3.53 -14.44 -12.41
CA TYR A 195 -3.38 -13.35 -13.36
C TYR A 195 -2.13 -13.59 -14.21
N THR A 196 -2.24 -13.33 -15.51
CA THR A 196 -1.12 -13.39 -16.47
C THR A 196 -0.63 -11.96 -16.70
N TYR A 197 0.70 -11.76 -16.74
CA TYR A 197 1.30 -10.44 -16.82
C TYR A 197 2.27 -10.31 -18.00
N ASP A 198 2.35 -9.11 -18.54
CA ASP A 198 3.48 -8.65 -19.34
C ASP A 198 4.51 -7.97 -18.42
N ILE A 199 5.56 -8.71 -18.08
CA ILE A 199 6.64 -8.25 -17.20
C ILE A 199 7.41 -7.04 -17.76
N LEU A 200 7.25 -6.72 -19.05
CA LEU A 200 7.98 -5.64 -19.71
C LEU A 200 7.29 -4.27 -19.60
N LYS A 201 6.08 -4.21 -19.05
CA LYS A 201 5.25 -2.99 -19.15
C LYS A 201 4.80 -2.40 -17.81
N GLY A 202 5.01 -3.10 -16.68
CA GLY A 202 4.50 -2.65 -15.36
C GLY A 202 5.26 -1.45 -14.83
N LEU A 203 4.61 -0.30 -14.63
CA LEU A 203 5.24 0.89 -14.07
C LEU A 203 4.32 1.62 -13.11
N MET A 204 4.55 1.39 -11.82
CA MET A 204 4.04 2.18 -10.70
C MET A 204 4.99 2.13 -9.48
N ASN A 205 6.29 2.17 -9.74
CA ASN A 205 7.36 2.02 -8.75
C ASN A 205 7.48 3.12 -7.68
N ASN A 206 6.73 4.21 -7.80
CA ASN A 206 6.90 5.37 -6.91
C ASN A 206 5.86 5.45 -5.79
N VAL A 207 4.78 4.67 -5.83
CA VAL A 207 3.82 4.62 -4.72
C VAL A 207 4.47 3.88 -3.55
N LYS A 208 4.60 4.56 -2.41
CA LYS A 208 5.23 4.00 -1.20
C LYS A 208 4.22 3.51 -0.16
N THR A 209 3.00 3.20 -0.61
CA THR A 209 1.95 2.64 0.24
C THR A 209 2.06 1.11 0.26
N PRO A 210 1.99 0.46 1.43
CA PRO A 210 2.07 -1.00 1.53
C PRO A 210 0.98 -1.71 0.72
N HIS A 211 1.33 -2.79 0.03
CA HIS A 211 0.43 -3.60 -0.80
C HIS A 211 -0.61 -4.36 0.01
N TRP A 212 -0.32 -4.73 1.24
CA TRP A 212 -1.35 -5.33 2.11
C TRP A 212 -2.53 -4.40 2.33
N LEU A 213 -2.33 -3.08 2.30
CA LEU A 213 -3.41 -2.11 2.46
C LEU A 213 -4.39 -2.20 1.29
N PHE A 214 -3.86 -2.38 0.09
CA PHE A 214 -4.65 -2.57 -1.11
C PHE A 214 -5.48 -3.86 -1.08
N ALA A 215 -4.88 -4.96 -0.62
CA ALA A 215 -5.59 -6.21 -0.43
C ALA A 215 -6.64 -6.12 0.67
N ALA A 216 -6.33 -5.48 1.79
CA ALA A 216 -7.21 -5.30 2.94
C ALA A 216 -8.59 -4.71 2.57
N PHE A 217 -8.65 -3.87 1.55
CA PHE A 217 -9.85 -3.13 1.19
C PHE A 217 -10.58 -3.67 -0.05
N GLU A 218 -10.13 -4.80 -0.63
CA GLU A 218 -10.81 -5.65 -1.63
C GLU A 218 -11.80 -4.95 -2.60
N GLY A 219 -11.41 -3.82 -3.20
CA GLY A 219 -12.23 -3.08 -4.17
C GLY A 219 -12.85 -1.78 -3.68
N ASN A 220 -12.66 -1.38 -2.42
CA ASN A 220 -12.98 -0.02 -1.96
C ASN A 220 -11.97 1.03 -2.46
N PHE A 221 -10.75 0.59 -2.77
CA PHE A 221 -9.88 1.36 -3.66
C PHE A 221 -10.14 0.87 -5.09
N PRO A 222 -10.43 1.75 -6.05
CA PRO A 222 -10.48 1.33 -7.44
C PRO A 222 -9.10 0.83 -7.83
N PHE A 223 -9.06 -0.28 -8.56
CA PHE A 223 -7.79 -0.89 -8.96
C PHE A 223 -6.90 -1.25 -7.76
N THR A 224 -7.54 -1.52 -6.61
CA THR A 224 -6.97 -1.82 -5.29
C THR A 224 -5.66 -2.56 -5.43
N TYR A 225 -5.66 -3.67 -6.16
CA TYR A 225 -4.56 -4.64 -6.25
C TYR A 225 -3.33 -4.20 -7.06
N ASN A 226 -2.99 -2.92 -7.05
CA ASN A 226 -1.84 -2.41 -7.79
C ASN A 226 -2.09 -2.51 -9.32
N LEU A 227 -3.34 -2.33 -9.78
CA LEU A 227 -3.80 -2.69 -11.14
C LEU A 227 -3.29 -1.79 -12.30
N VAL A 228 -2.25 -0.98 -12.07
CA VAL A 228 -1.41 -0.43 -13.17
C VAL A 228 -0.23 -1.37 -13.44
N ASN A 229 -0.50 -2.65 -13.25
CA ASN A 229 0.35 -3.75 -13.65
C ASN A 229 -0.27 -4.35 -14.90
N ASN A 230 0.56 -4.77 -15.85
CA ASN A 230 0.13 -5.19 -17.19
C ASN A 230 -0.41 -6.60 -17.18
N ILE A 231 -1.47 -6.81 -16.39
CA ILE A 231 -2.28 -8.02 -16.47
C ILE A 231 -2.74 -8.11 -17.90
N THR A 232 -2.41 -9.15 -18.63
CA THR A 232 -2.94 -9.35 -19.99
C THR A 232 -4.21 -10.19 -19.97
N GLY A 233 -4.42 -10.94 -18.89
CA GLY A 233 -5.66 -11.68 -18.66
C GLY A 233 -5.70 -12.41 -17.33
N ASP A 234 -6.85 -12.97 -17.00
CA ASP A 234 -7.03 -13.86 -15.86
C ASP A 234 -7.54 -15.24 -16.29
N ASN A 235 -7.41 -16.23 -15.40
CA ASN A 235 -7.92 -17.59 -15.64
C ASN A 235 -9.46 -17.69 -15.67
N LYS A 236 -10.18 -16.58 -15.45
CA LYS A 236 -11.63 -16.47 -15.62
C LYS A 236 -12.02 -15.93 -17.00
N GLY A 237 -11.04 -15.58 -17.83
CA GLY A 237 -11.22 -15.17 -19.22
C GLY A 237 -11.36 -13.66 -19.42
N THR A 238 -11.12 -12.83 -18.40
CA THR A 238 -11.03 -11.38 -18.60
C THR A 238 -9.75 -11.06 -19.34
N VAL A 239 -9.83 -10.25 -20.39
CA VAL A 239 -8.69 -9.72 -21.15
C VAL A 239 -8.58 -8.23 -20.87
N TYR A 240 -7.36 -7.76 -20.64
CA TYR A 240 -7.06 -6.37 -20.34
C TYR A 240 -6.10 -5.84 -21.41
N ASN A 241 -6.51 -4.77 -22.09
CA ASN A 241 -5.72 -4.08 -23.08
C ASN A 241 -5.34 -2.70 -22.56
N TYR A 242 -4.16 -2.22 -22.91
CA TYR A 242 -3.62 -0.95 -22.42
C TYR A 242 -3.29 -0.03 -23.58
N GLU A 243 -3.74 1.22 -23.49
CA GLU A 243 -3.34 2.28 -24.41
C GLU A 243 -2.36 3.22 -23.72
N TYR A 244 -1.36 3.65 -24.47
CA TYR A 244 -0.28 4.50 -24.00
C TYR A 244 -0.30 5.80 -24.79
N ASN A 245 -0.14 6.93 -24.09
CA ASN A 245 0.14 8.18 -24.75
C ASN A 245 1.65 8.35 -24.85
N LYS A 246 2.21 8.01 -26.02
CA LYS A 246 3.66 8.05 -26.28
C LYS A 246 4.28 9.45 -26.16
N ASP A 247 3.47 10.50 -26.31
CA ASP A 247 3.94 11.88 -26.24
C ASP A 247 3.97 12.40 -24.79
N LEU A 248 3.17 11.81 -23.90
CA LEU A 248 3.13 12.17 -22.47
C LEU A 248 4.00 11.21 -21.66
N HIS A 249 3.69 9.91 -21.69
CA HIS A 249 4.26 8.88 -20.84
C HIS A 249 4.37 7.55 -21.62
N PRO A 250 5.49 7.29 -22.33
CA PRO A 250 5.58 6.17 -23.26
C PRO A 250 5.42 4.79 -22.61
N ASP A 251 5.73 4.70 -21.32
CA ASP A 251 5.72 3.43 -20.58
C ASP A 251 4.60 3.35 -19.51
N TYR A 252 3.78 4.41 -19.35
CA TYR A 252 2.64 4.40 -18.42
C TYR A 252 1.32 4.38 -19.20
N PRO A 253 0.42 3.42 -18.94
CA PRO A 253 -0.83 3.33 -19.66
C PRO A 253 -1.76 4.47 -19.28
N THR A 254 -2.30 5.19 -20.26
CA THR A 254 -3.31 6.24 -20.02
C THR A 254 -4.73 5.70 -20.05
N LYS A 255 -4.93 4.47 -20.53
CA LYS A 255 -6.23 3.80 -20.58
C LYS A 255 -6.09 2.29 -20.43
N ILE A 256 -7.03 1.68 -19.72
CA ILE A 256 -7.24 0.22 -19.68
C ILE A 256 -8.58 -0.09 -20.32
N ILE A 257 -8.63 -1.11 -21.16
CA ILE A 257 -9.82 -1.61 -21.83
C ILE A 257 -10.03 -3.06 -21.41
N LEU A 258 -11.09 -3.34 -20.65
CA LEU A 258 -11.43 -4.70 -20.20
C LEU A 258 -12.44 -5.31 -21.17
N ASN A 259 -12.13 -6.51 -21.68
CA ASN A 259 -12.96 -7.30 -22.59
C ASN A 259 -13.47 -6.52 -23.82
N ASN A 260 -12.77 -5.45 -24.22
CA ASN A 260 -13.19 -4.51 -25.28
C ASN A 260 -14.53 -3.80 -25.01
N THR A 261 -14.97 -3.71 -23.75
CA THR A 261 -16.28 -3.16 -23.38
C THR A 261 -16.20 -2.08 -22.30
N GLU A 262 -15.32 -2.25 -21.30
CA GLU A 262 -15.18 -1.28 -20.22
C GLU A 262 -13.87 -0.51 -20.40
N GLU A 263 -13.96 0.81 -20.36
CA GLU A 263 -12.80 1.70 -20.44
C GLU A 263 -12.56 2.38 -19.10
N ILE A 264 -11.28 2.45 -18.73
CA ILE A 264 -10.80 3.18 -17.56
C ILE A 264 -9.71 4.12 -18.03
N ILE A 265 -9.90 5.41 -17.83
CA ILE A 265 -8.89 6.43 -18.11
C ILE A 265 -8.07 6.63 -16.84
N ILE A 266 -6.76 6.80 -17.02
CA ILE A 266 -5.80 7.04 -15.94
C ILE A 266 -5.11 8.38 -16.14
N ASN A 267 -5.20 9.24 -15.14
CA ASN A 267 -4.41 10.46 -15.06
C ASN A 267 -3.29 10.30 -14.04
N TYR A 268 -2.16 10.96 -14.30
CA TYR A 268 -0.95 10.88 -13.47
C TYR A 268 -0.52 12.25 -12.97
N ILE A 269 0.17 12.23 -11.83
CA ILE A 269 0.98 13.34 -11.31
C ILE A 269 2.43 12.88 -11.19
N VAL A 270 3.33 13.86 -11.17
CA VAL A 270 4.75 13.64 -10.94
C VAL A 270 4.99 13.35 -9.44
N ALA A 271 5.73 12.28 -9.15
CA ALA A 271 6.17 11.96 -7.79
C ALA A 271 7.03 13.10 -7.22
N LYS A 272 6.91 13.35 -5.92
CA LYS A 272 7.65 14.41 -5.21
C LYS A 272 9.06 13.97 -4.84
#